data_AF-A0A661J5I8-F1
#
_entry.id   AF-A0A661J5I8-F1
#
_cell.length_a   1.000
_cell.length_b   1.000
_cell.length_c   1.000
_cell.angle_alpha   90.00
_cell.angle_beta   90.00
_cell.angle_gamma   90.00
#
_symmetry.space_group_name_H-M   'P 1'
#
loop_
_entity.id
_entity.type
_entity.pdbx_description
1 polymer ?
#
loop_
_entity_poly.entity_id
_entity_poly.type
_entity_poly.pdbx_seq_one_letter_code
_entity_poly.pdbx_strand_id
1 'polypeptide(L)'
;MLLLIGTLPIEGLKLHTGEATLDNGKLKIGDKRFAVIRGTPAMMAACCAICNAYNLDNPYCIVAGDIGAGDGSSSIYNYLKDNLYLLEPEVCAFHYIKPVLVAHNKVVDAINKMNKKPILIADAGYMYVAKMAGFASFYDIFTPDLGELAFLADKESPHPFYTRGFIFHMEDKAEELIEMAYKEKNAPKVLCVKGKKDYISKDGKIVKIITKPDIPVLEAIGGTG
;
A
#
# COMPACT_ATOMS: atom_id res chain seq x y z
N MET A 1 0.09 -15.99 -7.77
CA MET A 1 1.16 -15.41 -6.92
C MET A 1 0.75 -14.03 -6.40
N LEU A 2 0.95 -13.76 -5.09
CA LEU A 2 0.83 -12.44 -4.46
C LEU A 2 2.19 -11.72 -4.49
N LEU A 3 2.23 -10.53 -5.08
CA LEU A 3 3.42 -9.69 -5.18
C LEU A 3 3.34 -8.50 -4.21
N LEU A 4 4.28 -8.39 -3.28
CA LEU A 4 4.39 -7.32 -2.30
C LEU A 4 5.53 -6.38 -2.69
N ILE A 5 5.27 -5.08 -2.75
CA ILE A 5 6.25 -4.10 -3.23
C ILE A 5 6.37 -2.95 -2.23
N GLY A 6 7.60 -2.55 -1.90
CA GLY A 6 7.84 -1.31 -1.14
C GLY A 6 9.31 -1.12 -0.79
N THR A 7 9.66 0.08 -0.32
CA THR A 7 11.02 0.34 0.16
C THR A 7 11.22 -0.10 1.61
N LEU A 8 12.46 -0.41 1.96
CA LEU A 8 12.91 -0.64 3.33
C LEU A 8 13.79 0.54 3.76
N PRO A 9 13.71 1.02 5.03
CA PRO A 9 14.51 2.14 5.52
C PRO A 9 15.95 1.68 5.83
N ILE A 10 16.65 1.17 4.82
CA ILE A 10 18.00 0.60 4.91
C ILE A 10 18.86 1.30 3.87
N GLU A 11 19.85 2.05 4.31
CA GLU A 11 20.79 2.72 3.43
C GLU A 11 21.61 1.71 2.60
N GLY A 12 21.83 2.00 1.32
CA GLY A 12 22.68 1.19 0.44
C GLY A 12 22.12 -0.18 0.05
N LEU A 13 20.93 -0.59 0.52
CA LEU A 13 20.30 -1.82 0.08
C LEU A 13 19.89 -1.70 -1.39
N LYS A 14 20.60 -2.43 -2.26
CA LYS A 14 20.24 -2.57 -3.67
C LYS A 14 18.90 -3.29 -3.82
N LEU A 15 18.26 -3.10 -4.97
CA LEU A 15 17.07 -3.85 -5.37
C LEU A 15 17.25 -5.34 -5.07
N HIS A 16 16.28 -5.91 -4.37
CA HIS A 16 16.29 -7.29 -3.92
C HIS A 16 14.90 -7.88 -4.11
N THR A 17 14.83 -9.07 -4.68
CA THR A 17 13.56 -9.75 -4.94
C THR A 17 13.64 -11.20 -4.52
N GLY A 18 12.50 -11.82 -4.23
CA GLY A 18 12.44 -13.22 -3.86
C GLY A 18 11.16 -13.58 -3.12
N GLU A 19 10.94 -14.87 -2.95
CA GLU A 19 9.91 -15.40 -2.06
C GLU A 19 10.18 -14.97 -0.62
N ALA A 20 9.12 -14.61 0.10
CA ALA A 20 9.20 -14.10 1.45
C ALA A 20 8.60 -15.07 2.47
N THR A 21 9.29 -15.22 3.60
CA THR A 21 8.87 -16.03 4.74
C THR A 21 9.15 -15.29 6.04
N LEU A 22 8.43 -15.67 7.10
CA LEU A 22 8.72 -15.23 8.47
C LEU A 22 9.49 -16.34 9.19
N ASP A 23 10.77 -16.12 9.43
CA ASP A 23 11.69 -17.08 10.06
C ASP A 23 12.24 -16.49 11.37
N ASN A 24 11.89 -17.08 12.52
CA ASN A 24 12.35 -16.67 13.84
C ASN A 24 12.17 -15.16 14.11
N GLY A 25 11.02 -14.60 13.75
CA GLY A 25 10.69 -13.19 13.93
C GLY A 25 11.41 -12.24 12.96
N LYS A 26 12.09 -12.77 11.93
CA LYS A 26 12.73 -11.98 10.87
C LYS A 26 12.03 -12.22 9.54
N LEU A 27 11.88 -11.16 8.76
CA LEU A 27 11.43 -11.26 7.38
C LEU A 27 12.58 -11.75 6.52
N LYS A 28 12.45 -12.94 5.94
CA LYS A 28 13.40 -13.48 4.97
C LYS A 28 12.84 -13.25 3.57
N ILE A 29 13.61 -12.66 2.66
CA ILE A 29 13.26 -12.50 1.24
C ILE A 29 14.39 -13.10 0.41
N GLY A 30 14.13 -14.20 -0.29
CA GLY A 30 15.17 -14.98 -0.97
C GLY A 30 16.27 -15.42 0.01
N ASP A 31 17.50 -14.96 -0.21
CA ASP A 31 18.68 -15.27 0.61
C ASP A 31 18.96 -14.26 1.74
N LYS A 32 18.23 -13.14 1.82
CA LYS A 32 18.46 -12.08 2.81
C LYS A 32 17.42 -12.10 3.92
N ARG A 33 17.85 -11.65 5.11
CA ARG A 33 17.00 -11.47 6.29
C ARG A 33 16.98 -10.01 6.71
N PHE A 34 15.79 -9.53 7.07
CA PHE A 34 15.52 -8.16 7.47
C PHE A 34 14.82 -8.15 8.84
N ALA A 35 15.09 -7.10 9.61
CA ALA A 35 14.38 -6.87 10.87
C ALA A 35 12.93 -6.47 10.58
N VAL A 36 11.99 -7.05 11.33
CA VAL A 36 10.58 -6.64 11.30
C VAL A 36 10.43 -5.44 12.22
N ILE A 37 10.49 -4.26 11.62
CA ILE A 37 10.34 -2.98 12.33
C ILE A 37 8.94 -2.40 12.06
N ARG A 38 8.83 -1.33 11.27
CA ARG A 38 7.59 -0.66 10.89
C ARG A 38 7.44 -0.51 9.39
N GLY A 39 6.22 -0.28 8.91
CA GLY A 39 5.92 -0.04 7.50
C GLY A 39 6.09 -1.29 6.64
N THR A 40 6.71 -1.18 5.47
CA THR A 40 6.87 -2.27 4.50
C THR A 40 7.33 -3.61 5.10
N PRO A 41 8.40 -3.68 5.93
CA PRO A 41 8.81 -4.97 6.53
C PRO A 41 7.78 -5.54 7.52
N ALA A 42 7.02 -4.70 8.22
CA ALA A 42 5.94 -5.15 9.10
C ALA A 42 4.77 -5.71 8.31
N MET A 43 4.30 -5.00 7.27
CA MET A 43 3.26 -5.47 6.36
C MET A 43 3.66 -6.81 5.71
N MET A 44 4.87 -6.92 5.16
CA MET A 44 5.34 -8.16 4.54
C MET A 44 5.44 -9.31 5.54
N ALA A 45 5.91 -9.06 6.76
CA ALA A 45 5.97 -10.08 7.82
C ALA A 45 4.57 -10.53 8.25
N ALA A 46 3.62 -9.61 8.39
CA ALA A 46 2.23 -9.92 8.70
C ALA A 46 1.59 -10.76 7.59
N CYS A 47 1.81 -10.40 6.32
CA CYS A 47 1.35 -11.21 5.19
C CYS A 47 1.95 -12.62 5.21
N CYS A 48 3.25 -12.78 5.48
CA CYS A 48 3.88 -14.09 5.61
C CYS A 48 3.27 -14.91 6.76
N ALA A 49 2.99 -14.28 7.91
CA ALA A 49 2.37 -14.94 9.05
C ALA A 49 0.95 -15.43 8.71
N ILE A 50 0.17 -14.63 7.98
CA ILE A 50 -1.17 -15.03 7.50
C ILE A 50 -1.06 -16.16 6.48
N CYS A 51 -0.17 -16.07 5.48
CA CYS A 51 0.02 -17.16 4.52
C CYS A 51 0.34 -18.48 5.22
N ASN A 52 1.28 -18.47 6.18
CA ASN A 52 1.62 -19.66 6.96
C ASN A 52 0.46 -20.17 7.81
N ALA A 53 -0.28 -19.29 8.49
CA ALA A 53 -1.41 -19.69 9.34
C ALA A 53 -2.57 -20.33 8.54
N TYR A 54 -2.75 -19.93 7.28
CA TYR A 54 -3.81 -20.42 6.40
C TYR A 54 -3.31 -21.42 5.34
N ASN A 55 -2.06 -21.89 5.41
CA ASN A 55 -1.43 -22.77 4.43
C ASN A 55 -1.56 -22.26 2.97
N LEU A 56 -1.33 -20.96 2.78
CA LEU A 56 -1.28 -20.32 1.46
C LEU A 56 0.17 -20.24 0.96
N ASP A 57 0.33 -20.09 -0.36
CA ASP A 57 1.63 -19.85 -0.96
C ASP A 57 2.30 -18.60 -0.38
N ASN A 58 3.63 -18.67 -0.25
CA ASN A 58 4.42 -17.54 0.21
C ASN A 58 4.34 -16.38 -0.78
N PRO A 59 4.28 -15.12 -0.30
CA PRO A 59 4.30 -13.97 -1.19
C PRO A 59 5.68 -13.79 -1.82
N TYR A 60 5.71 -13.21 -3.01
CA TYR A 60 6.93 -12.74 -3.64
C TYR A 60 7.13 -11.25 -3.35
N CYS A 61 8.34 -10.83 -3.00
CA CYS A 61 8.62 -9.46 -2.61
C CYS A 61 9.57 -8.76 -3.59
N ILE A 62 9.36 -7.45 -3.79
CA ILE A 62 10.28 -6.54 -4.44
C ILE A 62 10.59 -5.40 -3.47
N VAL A 63 11.85 -5.31 -3.03
CA VAL A 63 12.31 -4.32 -2.07
C VAL A 63 13.58 -3.63 -2.52
N ALA A 64 13.78 -2.40 -2.05
CA ALA A 64 15.04 -1.68 -2.15
C ALA A 64 15.19 -0.74 -0.95
N GLY A 65 16.42 -0.36 -0.64
CA GLY A 65 16.75 0.59 0.42
C GLY A 65 16.39 2.01 0.06
N ASP A 66 15.60 2.69 0.89
CA ASP A 66 15.31 4.11 0.73
C ASP A 66 15.13 4.80 2.09
N ILE A 67 15.99 5.78 2.36
CA ILE A 67 15.95 6.61 3.58
C ILE A 67 15.33 8.00 3.30
N GLY A 68 14.69 8.19 2.15
CA GLY A 68 14.07 9.44 1.72
C GLY A 68 14.74 10.08 0.49
N ALA A 69 15.92 9.60 0.10
CA ALA A 69 16.64 10.07 -1.08
C ALA A 69 15.87 9.77 -2.38
N GLY A 70 15.23 8.59 -2.47
CA GLY A 70 14.48 8.16 -3.66
C GLY A 70 15.21 7.14 -4.54
N ASP A 71 16.44 6.76 -4.21
CA ASP A 71 17.25 5.83 -5.02
C ASP A 71 16.64 4.43 -5.07
N GLY A 72 16.22 3.91 -3.91
CA GLY A 72 15.49 2.65 -3.80
C GLY A 72 14.16 2.70 -4.52
N SER A 73 13.39 3.78 -4.32
CA SER A 73 12.11 3.98 -5.01
C SER A 73 12.28 3.98 -6.54
N SER A 74 13.30 4.67 -7.05
CA SER A 74 13.60 4.71 -8.48
C SER A 74 13.99 3.33 -9.02
N SER A 75 14.75 2.56 -8.24
CA SER A 75 15.14 1.19 -8.59
C SER A 75 13.93 0.27 -8.69
N ILE A 76 12.98 0.38 -7.74
CA ILE A 76 11.73 -0.39 -7.75
C ILE A 76 10.89 -0.03 -8.98
N TYR A 77 10.64 1.26 -9.23
CA TYR A 77 9.85 1.66 -10.40
C TYR A 77 10.43 1.17 -11.72
N ASN A 78 11.76 1.28 -11.90
CA ASN A 78 12.42 0.79 -13.10
C ASN A 78 12.23 -0.73 -13.25
N TYR A 79 12.46 -1.48 -12.16
CA TYR A 79 12.29 -2.93 -12.19
C TYR A 79 10.86 -3.33 -12.54
N LEU A 80 9.85 -2.71 -11.92
CA LEU A 80 8.44 -2.98 -12.19
C LEU A 80 8.09 -2.73 -13.64
N LYS A 81 8.46 -1.56 -14.17
CA LYS A 81 8.21 -1.19 -15.57
C LYS A 81 8.79 -2.22 -16.54
N ASP A 82 9.97 -2.77 -16.23
CA ASP A 82 10.71 -3.66 -17.13
C ASP A 82 10.43 -5.16 -16.92
N ASN A 83 9.89 -5.58 -15.77
CA ASN A 83 9.83 -7.01 -15.40
C ASN A 83 8.45 -7.48 -14.92
N LEU A 84 7.49 -6.59 -14.66
CA LEU A 84 6.21 -7.01 -14.05
C LEU A 84 5.43 -8.02 -14.90
N TYR A 85 5.51 -7.92 -16.23
CA TYR A 85 4.87 -8.86 -17.14
C TYR A 85 5.47 -10.27 -17.09
N LEU A 86 6.75 -10.41 -16.74
CA LEU A 86 7.42 -11.71 -16.59
C LEU A 86 7.00 -12.43 -15.30
N LEU A 87 6.56 -11.67 -14.30
CA LEU A 87 6.15 -12.20 -13.00
C LEU A 87 4.70 -12.72 -12.99
N GLU A 88 3.88 -12.31 -13.96
CA GLU A 88 2.45 -12.63 -14.09
C GLU A 88 1.69 -12.72 -12.74
N PRO A 89 1.82 -11.70 -11.85
CA PRO A 89 1.18 -11.76 -10.55
C PRO A 89 -0.36 -11.81 -10.69
N GLU A 90 -1.01 -12.41 -9.71
CA GLU A 90 -2.47 -12.37 -9.61
C GLU A 90 -2.92 -11.15 -8.80
N VAL A 91 -2.10 -10.74 -7.83
CA VAL A 91 -2.32 -9.59 -6.96
C VAL A 91 -1.00 -8.84 -6.81
N CYS A 92 -1.04 -7.51 -6.93
CA CYS A 92 0.06 -6.61 -6.61
C CYS A 92 -0.36 -5.69 -5.47
N ALA A 93 0.35 -5.77 -4.34
CA ALA A 93 0.18 -4.85 -3.23
C ALA A 93 1.37 -3.90 -3.15
N PHE A 94 1.10 -2.62 -3.42
CA PHE A 94 2.07 -1.55 -3.36
C PHE A 94 1.96 -0.84 -2.01
N HIS A 95 3.03 -0.93 -1.23
CA HIS A 95 3.23 -0.17 -0.01
C HIS A 95 4.12 1.06 -0.31
N TYR A 96 4.65 1.70 0.72
CA TYR A 96 5.46 2.90 0.61
C TYR A 96 6.58 2.80 -0.44
N ILE A 97 6.48 3.67 -1.45
CA ILE A 97 7.50 4.03 -2.43
C ILE A 97 7.41 5.55 -2.56
N LYS A 98 8.55 6.25 -2.61
CA LYS A 98 8.56 7.71 -2.76
C LYS A 98 7.76 8.12 -4.01
N PRO A 99 6.76 9.01 -3.90
CA PRO A 99 5.94 9.42 -5.03
C PRO A 99 6.75 10.06 -6.15
N VAL A 100 6.77 9.41 -7.33
CA VAL A 100 7.36 9.96 -8.56
C VAL A 100 6.39 9.73 -9.72
N LEU A 101 5.62 10.75 -10.10
CA LEU A 101 4.49 10.63 -11.05
C LEU A 101 4.91 9.99 -12.38
N VAL A 102 6.00 10.46 -12.99
CA VAL A 102 6.47 9.93 -14.28
C VAL A 102 6.86 8.45 -14.18
N ALA A 103 7.44 8.03 -13.06
CA ALA A 103 7.85 6.64 -12.85
C ALA A 103 6.64 5.74 -12.56
N HIS A 104 5.70 6.22 -11.76
CA HIS A 104 4.42 5.56 -11.52
C HIS A 104 3.63 5.31 -12.81
N ASN A 105 3.51 6.33 -13.68
CA ASN A 105 2.74 6.21 -14.92
C ASN A 105 3.34 5.15 -15.86
N LYS A 106 4.68 5.03 -15.90
CA LYS A 106 5.36 3.97 -16.64
C LYS A 106 5.04 2.56 -16.11
N VAL A 107 4.82 2.41 -14.80
CA VAL A 107 4.35 1.15 -14.20
C VAL A 107 2.89 0.88 -14.59
N VAL A 108 2.02 1.89 -14.56
CA VAL A 108 0.64 1.77 -15.03
C VAL A 108 0.60 1.33 -16.51
N ASP A 109 1.43 1.94 -17.36
CA ASP A 109 1.56 1.55 -18.77
C ASP A 109 2.03 0.11 -18.94
N ALA A 110 2.96 -0.35 -18.10
CA ALA A 110 3.42 -1.73 -18.11
C ALA A 110 2.28 -2.70 -17.72
N ILE A 111 1.50 -2.36 -16.69
CA ILE A 111 0.33 -3.14 -16.25
C ILE A 111 -0.73 -3.22 -17.35
N ASN A 112 -1.01 -2.10 -18.03
CA ASN A 112 -1.99 -2.06 -19.13
C ASN A 112 -1.62 -2.94 -20.34
N LYS A 113 -0.33 -3.26 -20.50
CA LYS A 113 0.17 -4.12 -21.57
C LYS A 113 0.19 -5.60 -21.20
N MET A 114 -0.11 -5.96 -19.96
CA MET A 114 -0.14 -7.35 -19.53
C MET A 114 -1.36 -8.07 -20.12
N ASN A 115 -1.20 -9.36 -20.45
CA ASN A 115 -2.30 -10.20 -20.95
C ASN A 115 -3.43 -10.32 -19.94
N LYS A 116 -3.09 -10.43 -18.64
CA LYS A 116 -4.02 -10.46 -17.53
C LYS A 116 -3.62 -9.39 -16.53
N LYS A 117 -4.51 -8.42 -16.30
CA LYS A 117 -4.30 -7.38 -15.29
C LYS A 117 -4.41 -8.01 -13.88
N PRO A 118 -3.40 -7.85 -13.00
CA PRO A 118 -3.51 -8.27 -11.60
C PRO A 118 -4.51 -7.39 -10.84
N ILE A 119 -5.00 -7.90 -9.71
CA ILE A 119 -5.68 -7.07 -8.72
C ILE A 119 -4.66 -6.12 -8.10
N LEU A 120 -4.96 -4.83 -8.08
CA LEU A 120 -4.04 -3.79 -7.62
C LEU A 120 -4.51 -3.24 -6.26
N ILE A 121 -3.63 -3.35 -5.27
CA ILE A 121 -3.82 -2.82 -3.92
C ILE A 121 -2.78 -1.72 -3.69
N ALA A 122 -3.20 -0.55 -3.22
CA ALA A 122 -2.28 0.49 -2.77
C ALA A 122 -2.50 0.84 -1.30
N ASP A 123 -1.40 0.93 -0.56
CA ASP A 123 -1.37 1.13 0.87
C ASP A 123 -0.26 2.12 1.27
N ALA A 124 -0.33 2.62 2.51
CA ALA A 124 0.73 3.36 3.21
C ALA A 124 1.50 4.36 2.33
N GLY A 125 0.77 5.37 1.84
CA GLY A 125 1.31 6.44 1.00
C GLY A 125 1.47 6.15 -0.50
N TYR A 126 1.41 4.89 -0.96
CA TYR A 126 1.40 4.65 -2.42
C TYR A 126 0.09 5.14 -3.07
N MET A 127 -1.00 5.13 -2.32
CA MET A 127 -2.27 5.74 -2.71
C MET A 127 -2.11 7.22 -3.11
N TYR A 128 -1.12 7.92 -2.52
CA TYR A 128 -0.89 9.33 -2.82
C TYR A 128 -0.41 9.53 -4.25
N VAL A 129 0.54 8.72 -4.72
CA VAL A 129 1.02 8.84 -6.10
C VAL A 129 -0.07 8.45 -7.09
N ALA A 130 -0.89 7.45 -6.75
CA ALA A 130 -2.04 7.07 -7.55
C ALA A 130 -3.06 8.22 -7.67
N LYS A 131 -3.39 8.90 -6.56
CA LYS A 131 -4.24 10.10 -6.55
C LYS A 131 -3.63 11.24 -7.36
N MET A 132 -2.40 11.65 -7.03
CA MET A 132 -1.71 12.78 -7.66
C MET A 132 -1.51 12.60 -9.16
N ALA A 133 -1.36 11.36 -9.62
CA ALA A 133 -1.23 11.03 -11.03
C ALA A 133 -2.59 10.92 -11.76
N GLY A 134 -3.72 11.04 -11.07
CA GLY A 134 -5.07 10.89 -11.65
C GLY A 134 -5.47 9.43 -11.93
N PHE A 135 -4.83 8.47 -11.27
CA PHE A 135 -5.00 7.03 -11.48
C PHE A 135 -5.63 6.33 -10.26
N ALA A 136 -6.27 7.02 -9.32
CA ALA A 136 -6.85 6.35 -8.15
C ALA A 136 -7.85 5.25 -8.52
N SER A 137 -8.72 5.53 -9.51
CA SER A 137 -9.69 4.56 -10.04
C SER A 137 -9.08 3.44 -10.89
N PHE A 138 -7.78 3.50 -11.21
CA PHE A 138 -7.07 2.42 -11.90
C PHE A 138 -6.79 1.24 -10.97
N TYR A 139 -6.71 1.49 -9.67
CA TYR A 139 -6.50 0.48 -8.64
C TYR A 139 -7.83 -0.14 -8.19
N ASP A 140 -7.76 -1.32 -7.60
CA ASP A 140 -8.93 -2.06 -7.15
C ASP A 140 -9.25 -1.79 -5.68
N ILE A 141 -8.21 -1.70 -4.84
CA ILE A 141 -8.33 -1.57 -3.39
C ILE A 141 -7.34 -0.53 -2.86
N PHE A 142 -7.82 0.42 -2.06
CA PHE A 142 -6.98 1.25 -1.20
C PHE A 142 -7.29 0.94 0.25
N THR A 143 -6.26 1.03 1.09
CA THR A 143 -6.34 0.80 2.54
C THR A 143 -5.90 2.06 3.28
N PRO A 144 -6.64 3.19 3.24
CA PRO A 144 -6.22 4.40 3.95
C PRO A 144 -6.50 4.34 5.45
N ASP A 145 -5.69 5.00 6.27
CA ASP A 145 -6.17 5.50 7.57
C ASP A 145 -7.04 6.78 7.39
N LEU A 146 -7.61 7.32 8.47
CA LEU A 146 -8.45 8.53 8.38
C LEU A 146 -7.71 9.78 7.86
N GLY A 147 -6.43 9.96 8.20
CA GLY A 147 -5.63 11.08 7.72
C GLY A 147 -5.29 10.95 6.24
N GLU A 148 -5.02 9.73 5.79
CA GLU A 148 -4.85 9.38 4.38
C GLU A 148 -6.16 9.55 3.61
N LEU A 149 -7.29 9.14 4.18
CA LEU A 149 -8.60 9.32 3.58
C LEU A 149 -8.94 10.81 3.43
N ALA A 150 -8.64 11.63 4.43
CA ALA A 150 -8.81 13.07 4.34
C ALA A 150 -7.99 13.67 3.19
N PHE A 151 -6.76 13.17 2.98
CA PHE A 151 -6.00 13.53 1.79
C PHE A 151 -6.67 13.07 0.49
N LEU A 152 -7.23 11.87 0.42
CA LEU A 152 -7.96 11.41 -0.77
C LEU A 152 -9.23 12.25 -1.05
N ALA A 153 -9.94 12.66 0.00
CA ALA A 153 -11.16 13.47 -0.06
C ALA A 153 -10.91 14.93 -0.48
N ASP A 154 -9.75 15.48 -0.18
CA ASP A 154 -9.41 16.87 -0.51
C ASP A 154 -8.91 16.99 -1.96
N LYS A 155 -9.68 17.68 -2.80
CA LYS A 155 -9.34 17.93 -4.21
C LYS A 155 -8.06 18.76 -4.37
N GLU A 156 -7.86 19.76 -3.52
CA GLU A 156 -6.82 20.78 -3.68
C GLU A 156 -5.54 20.43 -2.92
N SER A 157 -5.58 19.46 -2.00
CA SER A 157 -4.40 19.11 -1.20
C SER A 157 -3.23 18.65 -2.08
N PRO A 158 -2.10 19.38 -2.07
CA PRO A 158 -0.93 19.02 -2.85
C PRO A 158 -0.08 17.94 -2.14
N HIS A 159 -0.28 17.75 -0.82
CA HIS A 159 0.49 16.79 -0.03
C HIS A 159 -0.26 16.40 1.27
N PRO A 160 -0.21 15.12 1.71
CA PRO A 160 -0.87 14.63 2.92
C PRO A 160 -0.44 15.32 4.22
N PHE A 161 0.72 15.98 4.23
CA PHE A 161 1.16 16.75 5.40
C PHE A 161 0.21 17.92 5.71
N TYR A 162 -0.44 18.49 4.68
CA TYR A 162 -1.37 19.61 4.85
C TYR A 162 -2.73 19.21 5.42
N THR A 163 -3.08 17.91 5.40
CA THR A 163 -4.32 17.41 6.00
C THR A 163 -4.15 16.95 7.45
N ARG A 164 -2.91 16.79 7.94
CA ARG A 164 -2.64 16.26 9.30
C ARG A 164 -3.07 17.17 10.44
N GLY A 165 -3.14 18.48 10.23
CA GLY A 165 -3.56 19.45 11.25
C GLY A 165 -5.02 19.32 11.71
N PHE A 166 -5.84 18.53 11.00
CA PHE A 166 -7.28 18.40 11.23
C PHE A 166 -7.72 17.01 11.78
N ILE A 167 -6.77 16.10 12.07
CA ILE A 167 -7.06 14.67 12.32
C ILE A 167 -7.95 14.42 13.56
N PHE A 168 -7.85 15.23 14.61
CA PHE A 168 -8.52 14.95 15.90
C PHE A 168 -10.06 15.01 15.88
N HIS A 169 -10.70 15.49 14.80
CA HIS A 169 -12.16 15.53 14.65
C HIS A 169 -12.68 14.72 13.45
N MET A 170 -11.85 13.87 12.85
CA MET A 170 -12.19 13.15 11.61
C MET A 170 -12.85 11.79 11.81
N GLU A 171 -12.84 11.21 13.01
CA GLU A 171 -13.45 9.88 13.24
C GLU A 171 -14.95 9.86 12.91
N ASP A 172 -15.69 10.89 13.32
CA ASP A 172 -17.12 11.02 13.01
C ASP A 172 -17.40 11.39 11.54
N LYS A 173 -16.34 11.64 10.74
CA LYS A 173 -16.43 12.06 9.34
C LYS A 173 -16.03 11.01 8.33
N ALA A 174 -15.71 9.78 8.75
CA ALA A 174 -15.25 8.73 7.84
C ALA A 174 -16.21 8.55 6.64
N GLU A 175 -17.51 8.55 6.87
CA GLU A 175 -18.53 8.37 5.82
C GLU A 175 -18.55 9.56 4.84
N GLU A 176 -18.50 10.79 5.34
CA GLU A 176 -18.42 12.02 4.54
C GLU A 176 -17.14 12.04 3.69
N LEU A 177 -15.99 11.70 4.29
CA LEU A 177 -14.72 11.65 3.60
C LEU A 177 -14.67 10.56 2.53
N ILE A 178 -15.29 9.40 2.77
CA ILE A 178 -15.48 8.35 1.76
C ILE A 178 -16.27 8.93 0.58
N GLU A 179 -17.44 9.52 0.83
CA GLU A 179 -18.28 10.10 -0.23
C GLU A 179 -17.51 11.13 -1.06
N MET A 180 -16.79 12.04 -0.40
CA MET A 180 -15.96 13.06 -1.04
C MET A 180 -14.85 12.44 -1.91
N ALA A 181 -14.12 11.44 -1.40
CA ALA A 181 -13.06 10.77 -2.16
C ALA A 181 -13.59 10.13 -3.46
N TYR A 182 -14.78 9.52 -3.41
CA TYR A 182 -15.44 8.98 -4.61
C TYR A 182 -15.95 10.07 -5.55
N LYS A 183 -16.54 11.15 -5.01
CA LYS A 183 -17.01 12.30 -5.81
C LYS A 183 -15.88 12.94 -6.61
N GLU A 184 -14.70 13.08 -6.01
CA GLU A 184 -13.50 13.62 -6.65
C GLU A 184 -12.74 12.57 -7.50
N LYS A 185 -13.25 11.34 -7.62
CA LYS A 185 -12.60 10.22 -8.35
C LYS A 185 -11.20 9.89 -7.84
N ASN A 186 -10.95 10.14 -6.56
CA ASN A 186 -9.70 9.89 -5.85
C ASN A 186 -9.73 8.57 -5.07
N ALA A 187 -10.75 7.73 -5.31
CA ALA A 187 -10.90 6.41 -4.71
C ALA A 187 -10.98 5.30 -5.77
N PRO A 188 -10.43 4.11 -5.48
CA PRO A 188 -10.63 2.91 -6.27
C PRO A 188 -12.02 2.31 -6.04
N LYS A 189 -12.28 1.16 -6.67
CA LYS A 189 -13.53 0.41 -6.50
C LYS A 189 -13.83 0.10 -5.05
N VAL A 190 -12.84 -0.32 -4.27
CA VAL A 190 -12.99 -0.68 -2.85
C VAL A 190 -12.08 0.17 -1.96
N LEU A 191 -12.65 0.80 -0.94
CA LEU A 191 -11.90 1.42 0.16
C LEU A 191 -12.04 0.58 1.42
N CYS A 192 -10.91 0.26 2.04
CA CYS A 192 -10.83 -0.31 3.38
C CYS A 192 -10.25 0.74 4.32
N VAL A 193 -11.10 1.61 4.86
CA VAL A 193 -10.68 2.70 5.74
C VAL A 193 -10.44 2.16 7.14
N LYS A 194 -9.25 2.38 7.67
CA LYS A 194 -8.79 1.84 8.96
C LYS A 194 -8.88 2.89 10.05
N GLY A 195 -9.28 2.46 11.24
CA GLY A 195 -9.30 3.32 12.44
C GLY A 195 -9.99 2.61 13.60
N LYS A 196 -10.57 3.39 14.53
CA LYS A 196 -11.37 2.84 15.65
C LYS A 196 -12.51 1.93 15.19
N LYS A 197 -13.05 2.20 14.00
CA LYS A 197 -13.94 1.31 13.25
C LYS A 197 -13.39 1.24 11.85
N ASP A 198 -13.37 0.05 11.27
CA ASP A 198 -12.99 -0.11 9.88
C ASP A 198 -14.23 -0.01 8.99
N TYR A 199 -14.14 0.77 7.92
CA TYR A 199 -15.20 0.94 6.95
C TYR A 199 -14.80 0.28 5.64
N ILE A 200 -15.60 -0.67 5.18
CA ILE A 200 -15.48 -1.23 3.84
C ILE A 200 -16.50 -0.52 2.96
N SER A 201 -16.01 0.27 2.02
CA SER A 201 -16.83 0.92 1.00
C SER A 201 -16.57 0.29 -0.37
N LYS A 202 -17.63 0.12 -1.15
CA LYS A 202 -17.58 -0.32 -2.53
C LYS A 202 -18.37 0.67 -3.38
N ASP A 203 -17.73 1.25 -4.38
CA ASP A 203 -18.34 2.21 -5.31
C ASP A 203 -19.03 3.38 -4.56
N GLY A 204 -18.41 3.87 -3.48
CA GLY A 204 -18.92 4.97 -2.65
C GLY A 204 -19.94 4.58 -1.60
N LYS A 205 -20.33 3.30 -1.52
CA LYS A 205 -21.31 2.82 -0.54
C LYS A 205 -20.64 1.98 0.52
N ILE A 206 -20.87 2.30 1.79
CA ILE A 206 -20.43 1.49 2.92
C ILE A 206 -21.22 0.16 2.89
N VAL A 207 -20.49 -0.94 2.66
CA VAL A 207 -21.07 -2.30 2.61
C VAL A 207 -20.86 -3.06 3.92
N LYS A 208 -19.85 -2.66 4.71
CA LYS A 208 -19.57 -3.26 6.00
C LYS A 208 -18.86 -2.28 6.92
N ILE A 209 -19.20 -2.32 8.20
CA ILE A 209 -18.46 -1.68 9.28
C ILE A 209 -17.97 -2.78 10.20
N ILE A 210 -16.67 -2.76 10.53
CA ILE A 210 -16.01 -3.71 11.41
C ILE A 210 -15.59 -2.95 12.67
N THR A 211 -15.90 -3.50 13.84
CA THR A 211 -15.65 -2.84 15.13
C THR A 211 -14.86 -3.70 16.10
N LYS A 212 -14.57 -4.96 15.73
CA LYS A 212 -13.87 -5.93 16.56
C LYS A 212 -13.01 -6.89 15.72
N PRO A 213 -11.87 -7.36 16.26
CA PRO A 213 -11.32 -6.99 17.57
C PRO A 213 -10.79 -5.55 17.57
N ASP A 214 -10.98 -4.85 18.68
CA ASP A 214 -10.34 -3.55 18.94
C ASP A 214 -9.12 -3.84 19.82
N ILE A 215 -7.93 -3.62 19.26
CA ILE A 215 -6.65 -3.92 19.92
C ILE A 215 -5.82 -2.62 19.93
N PRO A 216 -6.08 -1.68 20.87
CA PRO A 216 -5.46 -0.36 20.86
C PRO A 216 -3.92 -0.38 20.90
N VAL A 217 -3.32 -1.44 21.46
CA VAL A 217 -1.85 -1.59 21.49
C VAL A 217 -1.23 -1.71 20.10
N LEU A 218 -2.00 -2.06 19.06
CA LEU A 218 -1.52 -2.10 17.68
C LEU A 218 -1.42 -0.71 17.04
N GLU A 219 -2.10 0.32 17.56
CA GLU A 219 -2.09 1.66 16.97
C GLU A 219 -0.71 2.34 17.07
N ALA A 220 0.01 2.12 18.17
CA ALA A 220 1.32 2.72 18.40
C ALA A 220 2.44 2.12 17.55
N ILE A 221 2.18 1.01 16.85
CA ILE A 221 3.16 0.27 16.05
C ILE A 221 2.95 0.63 14.59
N GLY A 222 3.86 1.42 14.00
CA GLY A 222 3.73 1.78 12.59
C GLY A 222 3.76 0.55 11.66
N GLY A 223 2.84 0.48 10.70
CA GLY A 223 2.73 -0.63 9.75
C GLY A 223 1.94 -1.86 10.23
N THR A 224 1.10 -1.70 11.26
CA THR A 224 0.09 -2.69 11.68
C THR A 224 -1.21 -2.67 10.88
N GLY A 225 -1.48 -1.56 10.21
CA GLY A 225 -2.65 -1.37 9.35
C GLY A 225 -2.62 -2.20 8.08
#